data_AF-A0A957WLK3-F1
#
_entry.id   AF-A0A957WLK3-F1
#
_cell.length_a   1.000
_cell.length_b   1.000
_cell.length_c   1.000
_cell.angle_alpha   90.00
_cell.angle_beta   90.00
_cell.angle_gamma   90.00
#
_symmetry.space_group_name_H-M   'P 1'
#
loop_
_entity.id
_entity.type
_entity.pdbx_description
1 polymer ?
#
loop_
_entity_poly.entity_id
_entity_poly.type
_entity_poly.pdbx_seq_one_letter_code
_entity_poly.pdbx_strand_id
1 'polypeptide(L)'
;MPSRHFSQHELFISTLPTSTSKVMYQWYWEALERMLEFIIEVRVLAQLVERASAKALNDFVKTSRETRASVVNEAMHVDYEGLTQLSDRAANLSRLVSVCQTLSNPQVWSRAEYAANKARHLLRQLSVPTLLTHAERNVNNMTNLLNHVDDLYIALISKRSSQLTFWLSAGLAGVSLIVILYSLPSFWADIDQLESHIITTTIRNAVLPYIMQLGNGLAPLVILISFGIILMSLWRAIAAWRKSMM
;
A
#
# COMPACT_ATOMS: atom_id res chain seq x y z
N MET A 1 28.31 40.14 -23.39
CA MET A 1 27.90 41.47 -22.89
C MET A 1 27.65 42.39 -24.08
N PRO A 2 26.67 43.29 -24.00
CA PRO A 2 26.36 44.18 -25.12
C PRO A 2 27.54 45.12 -25.33
N SER A 3 27.87 45.45 -26.58
CA SER A 3 28.92 46.46 -26.80
C SER A 3 28.42 47.81 -26.27
N ARG A 4 29.28 48.54 -25.56
CA ARG A 4 28.93 49.87 -25.01
C ARG A 4 28.41 50.84 -26.07
N HIS A 5 28.76 50.63 -27.35
CA HIS A 5 28.33 51.44 -28.48
C HIS A 5 26.85 51.23 -28.85
N PHE A 6 26.31 50.02 -28.68
CA PHE A 6 24.95 49.70 -29.17
C PHE A 6 23.89 49.63 -28.06
N SER A 7 24.25 49.88 -26.80
CA SER A 7 23.32 49.79 -25.66
C SER A 7 22.08 50.68 -25.80
N GLN A 8 22.26 51.87 -26.39
CA GLN A 8 21.20 52.85 -26.60
C GLN A 8 20.45 52.69 -27.94
N HIS A 9 20.77 51.68 -28.74
CA HIS A 9 20.12 51.50 -30.04
C HIS A 9 18.78 50.78 -29.88
N GLU A 10 17.79 51.22 -30.66
CA GLU A 10 16.49 50.54 -30.77
C GLU A 10 16.65 49.26 -31.58
N LEU A 11 16.16 48.14 -31.05
CA LEU A 11 16.05 46.88 -31.74
C LEU A 11 14.60 46.65 -32.14
N PHE A 12 14.39 46.39 -33.42
CA PHE A 12 13.07 46.08 -33.97
C PHE A 12 12.81 44.59 -33.81
N ILE A 13 11.85 44.23 -32.95
CA ILE A 13 11.45 42.85 -32.74
C ILE A 13 10.07 42.65 -33.37
N SER A 14 10.01 41.84 -34.42
CA SER A 14 8.74 41.37 -34.99
C SER A 14 8.26 40.20 -34.16
N THR A 15 7.55 40.48 -33.07
CA THR A 15 6.92 39.45 -32.22
C THR A 15 5.47 39.16 -32.61
N LEU A 16 4.86 39.98 -33.47
CA LEU A 16 3.49 39.83 -33.98
C LEU A 16 3.48 40.05 -35.50
N PRO A 17 2.60 39.36 -36.25
CA PRO A 17 2.49 39.54 -37.71
C PRO A 17 2.06 40.95 -38.15
N THR A 18 1.57 41.78 -37.22
CA THR A 18 0.99 43.11 -37.49
C THR A 18 1.69 44.28 -36.79
N SER A 19 2.65 44.05 -35.88
CA SER A 19 3.40 45.16 -35.27
C SER A 19 4.87 44.80 -34.96
N THR A 20 5.77 45.66 -35.41
CA THR A 20 7.17 45.69 -34.96
C THR A 20 7.24 46.48 -33.65
N SER A 21 7.57 45.79 -32.56
CA SER A 21 7.84 46.44 -31.28
C SER A 21 9.26 47.00 -31.28
N LYS A 22 9.41 48.24 -30.84
CA LYS A 22 10.70 48.89 -30.61
C LYS A 22 11.12 48.65 -29.18
N VAL A 23 12.22 47.94 -28.97
CA VAL A 23 12.77 47.66 -27.65
C VAL A 23 14.23 48.08 -27.61
N MET A 24 14.65 48.73 -26.55
CA MET A 24 16.06 49.08 -26.35
C MET A 24 16.93 47.82 -26.32
N TYR A 25 18.06 47.83 -27.03
CA TYR A 25 18.99 46.69 -27.07
C TYR A 25 19.40 46.20 -25.68
N GLN A 26 19.60 47.13 -24.74
CA GLN A 26 19.90 46.81 -23.35
C GLN A 26 18.80 45.97 -22.68
N TRP A 27 17.52 46.35 -22.82
CA TRP A 27 16.41 45.64 -22.18
C TRP A 27 16.19 44.25 -22.78
N TYR A 28 16.42 44.11 -24.08
CA TYR A 28 16.41 42.80 -24.73
C TYR A 28 17.47 41.87 -24.12
N TRP A 29 18.68 42.38 -23.92
CA TRP A 29 19.78 41.57 -23.42
C TRP A 29 19.63 41.23 -21.92
N GLU A 30 19.14 42.17 -21.12
CA GLU A 30 18.79 41.93 -19.72
C GLU A 30 17.66 40.87 -19.58
N ALA A 31 16.67 40.89 -20.48
CA ALA A 31 15.62 39.86 -20.51
C ALA A 31 16.16 38.48 -20.90
N LEU A 32 17.12 38.42 -21.83
CA LEU A 32 17.78 37.16 -22.19
C LEU A 32 18.67 36.62 -21.07
N GLU A 33 19.37 37.49 -20.35
CA GLU A 33 20.16 37.13 -19.17
C GLU A 33 19.27 36.51 -18.09
N ARG A 34 18.17 37.17 -17.72
CA ARG A 34 17.18 36.63 -16.77
C ARG A 34 16.60 35.28 -17.22
N MET A 35 16.31 35.14 -18.51
CA MET A 35 15.81 33.87 -19.05
C MET A 35 16.84 32.75 -18.90
N LEU A 36 18.13 33.04 -19.16
CA LEU A 36 19.21 32.08 -19.01
C LEU A 36 19.43 31.70 -17.54
N GLU A 37 19.45 32.67 -16.63
CA GLU A 37 19.54 32.46 -15.18
C GLU A 37 18.42 31.53 -14.71
N PHE A 38 17.18 31.84 -15.05
CA PHE A 38 16.03 31.03 -14.68
C PHE A 38 16.10 29.60 -15.24
N ILE A 39 16.53 29.43 -16.50
CA ILE A 39 16.71 28.10 -17.09
C ILE A 39 17.79 27.29 -16.35
N ILE A 40 18.87 27.93 -15.92
CA ILE A 40 19.93 27.29 -15.12
C ILE A 40 19.39 26.90 -13.74
N GLU A 41 18.61 27.76 -13.08
CA GLU A 41 17.96 27.44 -11.81
C GLU A 41 17.03 26.23 -11.93
N VAL A 42 16.18 26.20 -12.97
CA VAL A 42 15.30 25.06 -13.25
C VAL A 42 16.11 23.77 -13.46
N ARG A 43 17.25 23.86 -14.15
CA ARG A 43 18.15 22.71 -14.33
C ARG A 43 18.72 22.22 -12.99
N VAL A 44 19.22 23.13 -12.16
CA VAL A 44 19.76 22.78 -10.83
C VAL A 44 18.68 22.15 -9.97
N LEU A 45 17.46 22.70 -9.97
CA LEU A 45 16.32 22.14 -9.27
C LEU A 45 16.00 20.73 -9.76
N ALA A 46 15.95 20.51 -11.08
CA ALA A 46 15.70 19.18 -11.65
C ALA A 46 16.79 18.17 -11.24
N GLN A 47 18.06 18.57 -11.17
CA GLN A 47 19.15 17.73 -10.68
C GLN A 47 19.02 17.40 -9.19
N LEU A 48 18.64 18.36 -8.36
CA LEU A 48 18.43 18.14 -6.94
C LEU A 48 17.27 17.18 -6.69
N VAL A 49 16.16 17.36 -7.40
CA VAL A 49 14.98 16.50 -7.29
C VAL A 49 15.28 15.09 -7.79
N GLU A 50 16.00 14.94 -8.91
CA GLU A 50 16.45 13.64 -9.41
C GLU A 50 17.31 12.90 -8.39
N ARG A 51 18.36 13.55 -7.85
CA ARG A 51 19.23 12.95 -6.83
C ARG A 51 18.48 12.60 -5.55
N ALA A 52 17.61 13.49 -5.08
CA ALA A 52 16.80 13.25 -3.89
C ALA A 52 15.86 12.06 -4.10
N SER A 53 15.24 11.96 -5.28
CA SER A 53 14.37 10.82 -5.64
C SER A 53 15.14 9.50 -5.73
N ALA A 54 16.35 9.50 -6.28
CA ALA A 54 17.18 8.31 -6.39
C ALA A 54 17.62 7.82 -5.01
N LYS A 55 18.04 8.74 -4.13
CA LYS A 55 18.38 8.43 -2.73
C LYS A 55 17.17 7.88 -1.97
N ALA A 56 16.03 8.56 -2.05
CA ALA A 56 14.81 8.13 -1.37
C ALA A 56 14.35 6.75 -1.86
N LEU A 57 14.45 6.47 -3.16
CA LEU A 57 14.12 5.15 -3.71
C LEU A 57 15.06 4.06 -3.16
N ASN A 58 16.35 4.34 -3.06
CA ASN A 58 17.31 3.38 -2.49
C ASN A 58 17.02 3.09 -1.01
N ASP A 59 16.72 4.14 -0.23
CA ASP A 59 16.31 4.00 1.17
C ASP A 59 15.02 3.17 1.26
N PHE A 60 14.04 3.43 0.39
CA PHE A 60 12.77 2.71 0.31
C PHE A 60 12.97 1.22 0.01
N VAL A 61 13.83 0.89 -0.95
CA VAL A 61 14.14 -0.50 -1.32
C VAL A 61 14.79 -1.23 -0.14
N LYS A 62 15.68 -0.56 0.61
CA LYS A 62 16.31 -1.15 1.79
C LYS A 62 15.28 -1.45 2.88
N THR A 63 14.47 -0.46 3.26
CA THR A 63 13.42 -0.64 4.27
C THR A 63 12.38 -1.67 3.83
N SER A 64 11.95 -1.65 2.57
CA SER A 64 11.01 -2.64 2.03
C SER A 64 11.54 -4.07 2.11
N ARG A 65 12.85 -4.28 1.84
CA ARG A 65 13.48 -5.60 2.02
C ARG A 65 13.52 -6.04 3.48
N GLU A 66 13.84 -5.13 4.39
CA GLU A 66 13.84 -5.39 5.84
C GLU A 66 12.42 -5.72 6.34
N THR A 67 11.42 -4.94 5.95
CA THR A 67 10.01 -5.20 6.27
C THR A 67 9.55 -6.54 5.69
N ARG A 68 9.89 -6.86 4.44
CA ARG A 68 9.54 -8.14 3.84
C ARG A 68 10.19 -9.32 4.57
N ALA A 69 11.46 -9.20 4.96
CA ALA A 69 12.13 -10.21 5.77
C ALA A 69 11.45 -10.39 7.14
N SER A 70 11.03 -9.29 7.77
CA SER A 70 10.27 -9.30 9.03
C SER A 70 8.92 -10.02 8.87
N VAL A 71 8.16 -9.68 7.82
CA VAL A 71 6.86 -10.30 7.49
C VAL A 71 7.00 -11.81 7.21
N VAL A 72 8.03 -12.22 6.46
CA VAL A 72 8.30 -13.64 6.19
C VAL A 72 8.62 -14.42 7.47
N ASN A 73 9.35 -13.80 8.40
CA ASN A 73 9.71 -14.41 9.68
C ASN A 73 8.58 -14.36 10.72
N GLU A 74 7.37 -13.92 10.35
CA GLU A 74 6.24 -13.66 11.25
C GLU A 74 6.60 -12.74 12.44
N ALA A 75 7.68 -11.95 12.30
CA ALA A 75 8.14 -11.00 13.30
C ALA A 75 7.29 -9.74 13.18
N MET A 76 6.63 -9.39 14.29
CA MET A 76 5.51 -8.45 14.30
C MET A 76 5.94 -6.98 14.44
N HIS A 77 7.20 -6.67 14.14
CA HIS A 77 7.67 -5.29 14.14
C HIS A 77 7.72 -4.83 12.69
N VAL A 78 6.56 -4.40 12.19
CA VAL A 78 6.48 -3.54 11.02
C VAL A 78 6.60 -2.11 11.54
N ASP A 79 7.71 -1.45 11.20
CA ASP A 79 7.94 -0.04 11.55
C ASP A 79 6.97 0.86 10.77
N TYR A 80 5.78 1.06 11.33
CA TYR A 80 4.71 1.86 10.73
C TYR A 80 5.12 3.34 10.62
N GLU A 81 5.89 3.82 11.58
CA GLU A 81 6.42 5.18 11.56
C GLU A 81 7.38 5.35 10.39
N GLY A 82 8.31 4.40 10.20
CA GLY A 82 9.22 4.36 9.05
C GLY A 82 8.49 4.32 7.70
N LEU A 83 7.44 3.51 7.58
CA LEU A 83 6.62 3.42 6.36
C LEU A 83 5.85 4.72 6.06
N THR A 84 5.27 5.33 7.10
CA THR A 84 4.56 6.61 6.96
C THR A 84 5.52 7.72 6.56
N GLN A 85 6.69 7.80 7.20
CA GLN A 85 7.73 8.76 6.84
C GLN A 85 8.22 8.58 5.39
N LEU A 86 8.33 7.33 4.92
CA LEU A 86 8.69 7.03 3.53
C LEU A 86 7.58 7.45 2.55
N SER A 87 6.31 7.22 2.90
CA SER A 87 5.15 7.68 2.13
C SER A 87 5.13 9.21 2.00
N ASP A 88 5.30 9.93 3.12
CA ASP A 88 5.33 11.40 3.14
C ASP A 88 6.48 11.96 2.31
N ARG A 89 7.64 11.31 2.32
CA ARG A 89 8.78 11.67 1.46
C ARG A 89 8.47 11.47 -0.02
N ALA A 90 7.84 10.35 -0.38
CA ALA A 90 7.44 10.09 -1.76
C ALA A 90 6.40 11.12 -2.25
N ALA A 91 5.41 11.44 -1.43
CA ALA A 91 4.40 12.47 -1.73
C ALA A 91 5.04 13.86 -1.91
N ASN A 92 5.94 14.25 -1.02
CA ASN A 92 6.68 15.51 -1.13
C ASN A 92 7.55 15.58 -2.39
N LEU A 93 8.24 14.49 -2.74
CA LEU A 93 9.03 14.42 -3.97
C LEU A 93 8.14 14.50 -5.21
N SER A 94 6.99 13.83 -5.22
CA SER A 94 5.99 13.93 -6.29
C SER A 94 5.57 15.39 -6.52
N ARG A 95 5.26 16.11 -5.43
CA ARG A 95 4.92 17.54 -5.47
C ARG A 95 6.07 18.37 -6.05
N LEU A 96 7.31 18.12 -5.63
CA LEU A 96 8.49 18.84 -6.14
C LEU A 96 8.76 18.58 -7.63
N VAL A 97 8.59 17.33 -8.08
CA VAL A 97 8.67 16.96 -9.51
C VAL A 97 7.63 17.74 -10.31
N SER A 98 6.38 17.77 -9.86
CA SER A 98 5.29 18.49 -10.53
C SER A 98 5.54 19.99 -10.63
N VAL A 99 6.05 20.61 -9.55
CA VAL A 99 6.46 22.02 -9.57
C VAL A 99 7.57 22.24 -10.58
N CYS A 100 8.61 21.39 -10.59
CA CYS A 100 9.72 21.53 -11.51
C CYS A 100 9.30 21.31 -12.98
N GLN A 101 8.36 20.39 -13.25
CA GLN A 101 7.76 20.20 -14.56
C GLN A 101 7.04 21.46 -15.03
N THR A 102 6.27 22.11 -14.16
CA THR A 102 5.58 23.37 -14.46
C THR A 102 6.57 24.48 -14.80
N LEU A 103 7.63 24.65 -14.01
CA LEU A 103 8.67 25.66 -14.28
C LEU A 103 9.46 25.36 -15.56
N SER A 104 9.63 24.08 -15.90
CA SER A 104 10.27 23.65 -17.14
C SER A 104 9.42 23.87 -18.39
N ASN A 105 8.17 24.34 -18.27
CA ASN A 105 7.32 24.69 -19.40
C ASN A 105 7.38 26.20 -19.69
N PRO A 106 8.08 26.65 -20.74
CA PRO A 106 8.24 28.07 -21.03
C PRO A 106 6.95 28.82 -21.35
N GLN A 107 5.89 28.11 -21.76
CA GLN A 107 4.59 28.73 -22.02
C GLN A 107 3.91 29.24 -20.75
N VAL A 108 4.32 28.75 -19.57
CA VAL A 108 3.72 29.13 -18.29
C VAL A 108 4.21 30.51 -17.83
N TRP A 109 5.47 30.84 -18.12
CA TRP A 109 6.12 32.07 -17.65
C TRP A 109 6.50 33.05 -18.77
N SER A 110 6.43 32.65 -20.04
CA SER A 110 6.68 33.53 -21.19
C SER A 110 5.46 33.65 -22.09
N ARG A 111 5.09 34.90 -22.40
CA ARG A 111 4.03 35.23 -23.37
C ARG A 111 4.55 35.37 -24.81
N ALA A 112 5.87 35.52 -24.97
CA ALA A 112 6.48 35.71 -26.27
C ALA A 112 6.85 34.35 -26.88
N GLU A 113 6.13 33.93 -27.92
CA GLU A 113 6.29 32.61 -28.54
C GLU A 113 7.74 32.31 -28.96
N TYR A 114 8.42 33.32 -29.51
CA TYR A 114 9.84 33.20 -29.87
C TYR A 114 10.75 32.90 -28.66
N ALA A 115 10.53 33.58 -27.54
CA ALA A 115 11.29 33.36 -26.31
C ALA A 115 10.97 32.00 -25.70
N ALA A 116 9.69 31.61 -25.68
CA ALA A 116 9.26 30.30 -25.21
C ALA A 116 9.90 29.15 -26.02
N ASN A 117 9.98 29.29 -27.34
CA ASN A 117 10.62 28.30 -28.22
C ASN A 117 12.13 28.19 -27.98
N LYS A 118 12.82 29.33 -27.82
CA LYS A 118 14.25 29.35 -27.45
C LYS A 118 14.51 28.70 -26.09
N ALA A 119 13.73 29.06 -25.07
CA ALA A 119 13.83 28.49 -23.74
C ALA A 119 13.61 26.96 -23.77
N ARG A 120 12.61 26.50 -24.54
CA ARG A 120 12.32 25.06 -24.71
C ARG A 120 13.51 24.34 -25.34
N HIS A 121 14.16 24.96 -26.34
CA HIS A 121 15.36 24.40 -26.95
C HIS A 121 16.51 24.28 -25.95
N LEU A 122 16.78 25.33 -25.17
CA LEU A 122 17.83 25.34 -24.15
C LEU A 122 17.58 24.31 -23.04
N LEU A 123 16.36 24.21 -22.53
CA LEU A 123 16.00 23.20 -21.52
C LEU A 123 16.22 21.76 -22.03
N ARG A 124 15.95 21.50 -23.32
CA ARG A 124 16.24 20.21 -23.96
C ARG A 124 17.74 19.95 -24.07
N GLN A 125 18.53 20.93 -24.50
CA GLN A 125 19.99 20.79 -24.58
C GLN A 125 20.62 20.53 -23.19
N LEU A 126 20.07 21.14 -22.15
CA LEU A 126 20.48 20.93 -20.77
C LEU A 126 19.94 19.63 -20.15
N SER A 127 19.22 18.81 -20.93
CA SER A 127 18.65 17.52 -20.52
C SER A 127 17.67 17.60 -19.33
N VAL A 128 17.05 18.76 -19.10
CA VAL A 128 16.05 18.94 -18.02
C VAL A 128 14.87 17.96 -18.14
N PRO A 129 14.29 17.72 -19.34
CA PRO A 129 13.21 16.75 -19.49
C PRO A 129 13.60 15.34 -19.06
N THR A 130 14.82 14.92 -19.39
CA THR A 130 15.36 13.60 -19.05
C THR A 130 15.52 13.45 -17.53
N LEU A 131 16.06 14.46 -16.84
CA LEU A 131 16.18 14.47 -15.38
C LEU A 131 14.82 14.36 -14.70
N LEU A 132 13.82 15.10 -15.19
CA LEU A 132 12.46 15.05 -14.65
C LEU A 132 11.78 13.71 -14.90
N THR A 133 12.01 13.09 -16.07
CA THR A 133 11.52 11.74 -16.36
C THR A 133 12.13 10.70 -15.42
N HIS A 134 13.43 10.81 -15.10
CA HIS A 134 14.06 9.93 -14.12
C HIS A 134 13.49 10.14 -12.72
N ALA A 135 13.32 11.39 -12.29
CA ALA A 135 12.73 11.71 -10.99
C ALA A 135 11.29 11.18 -10.87
N GLU A 136 10.47 11.38 -11.89
CA GLU A 136 9.10 10.87 -11.94
C GLU A 136 9.04 9.34 -11.88
N ARG A 137 9.91 8.65 -12.63
CA ARG A 137 10.02 7.19 -12.57
C ARG A 137 10.40 6.71 -11.18
N ASN A 138 11.35 7.38 -10.52
CA ASN A 138 11.76 7.04 -9.16
C ASN A 138 10.61 7.20 -8.17
N VAL A 139 9.85 8.29 -8.27
CA VAL A 139 8.65 8.54 -7.44
C VAL A 139 7.59 7.47 -7.67
N ASN A 140 7.26 7.17 -8.92
CA ASN A 140 6.28 6.14 -9.24
C ASN A 140 6.71 4.76 -8.74
N ASN A 141 8.00 4.42 -8.84
CA ASN A 141 8.54 3.19 -8.28
C ASN A 141 8.41 3.13 -6.76
N MET A 142 8.65 4.24 -6.04
CA MET A 142 8.44 4.31 -4.59
C MET A 142 6.97 4.09 -4.23
N THR A 143 6.03 4.74 -4.93
CA THR A 143 4.59 4.54 -4.69
C THR A 143 4.16 3.10 -4.95
N ASN A 144 4.65 2.47 -6.01
CA ASN A 144 4.36 1.06 -6.30
C ASN A 144 4.91 0.13 -5.22
N LEU A 145 6.13 0.39 -4.73
CA LEU A 145 6.72 -0.39 -3.65
C LEU A 145 5.94 -0.20 -2.33
N LEU A 146 5.48 1.02 -2.04
CA LEU A 146 4.64 1.32 -0.88
C LEU A 146 3.35 0.50 -0.94
N ASN A 147 2.62 0.57 -2.05
CA ASN A 147 1.39 -0.20 -2.24
C ASN A 147 1.62 -1.69 -2.05
N HIS A 148 2.73 -2.23 -2.57
CA HIS A 148 3.06 -3.64 -2.37
C HIS A 148 3.34 -4.00 -0.91
N VAL A 149 3.98 -3.11 -0.14
CA VAL A 149 4.20 -3.33 1.29
C VAL A 149 2.88 -3.24 2.05
N ASP A 150 2.01 -2.29 1.71
CA ASP A 150 0.67 -2.17 2.30
C ASP A 150 -0.19 -3.41 2.01
N ASP A 151 -0.13 -3.95 0.80
CA ASP A 151 -0.80 -5.21 0.44
C ASP A 151 -0.29 -6.39 1.28
N LEU A 152 1.03 -6.52 1.43
CA LEU A 152 1.63 -7.56 2.27
C LEU A 152 1.20 -7.41 3.74
N TYR A 153 1.08 -6.18 4.21
CA TYR A 153 0.64 -5.88 5.57
C TYR A 153 -0.84 -6.23 5.79
N ILE A 154 -1.72 -5.82 4.88
CA ILE A 154 -3.14 -6.18 4.92
C ILE A 154 -3.31 -7.70 4.84
N ALA A 155 -2.54 -8.37 3.99
CA ALA A 155 -2.54 -9.83 3.90
C ALA A 155 -2.10 -10.49 5.22
N LEU A 156 -1.09 -9.95 5.90
CA LEU A 156 -0.63 -10.45 7.20
C LEU A 156 -1.70 -10.27 8.29
N ILE A 157 -2.32 -9.09 8.37
CA ILE A 157 -3.44 -8.83 9.30
C ILE A 157 -4.59 -9.79 9.01
N SER A 158 -4.95 -9.95 7.74
CA SER A 158 -6.04 -10.83 7.31
C SER A 158 -5.77 -12.29 7.66
N LYS A 159 -4.56 -12.81 7.36
CA LYS A 159 -4.13 -14.17 7.75
C LYS A 159 -4.31 -14.38 9.25
N ARG A 160 -3.88 -13.41 10.07
CA ARG A 160 -3.97 -13.51 11.52
C ARG A 160 -5.40 -13.46 12.04
N SER A 161 -6.20 -12.52 11.54
CA SER A 161 -7.61 -12.40 11.90
C SER A 161 -8.38 -13.66 11.53
N SER A 162 -8.10 -14.23 10.34
CA SER A 162 -8.66 -15.50 9.89
C SER A 162 -8.24 -16.67 10.78
N GLN A 163 -6.97 -16.75 11.18
CA GLN A 163 -6.50 -17.78 12.11
C GLN A 163 -7.19 -17.70 13.48
N LEU A 164 -7.34 -16.49 14.05
CA LEU A 164 -8.06 -16.31 15.31
C LEU A 164 -9.52 -16.73 15.19
N THR A 165 -10.19 -16.30 14.12
CA THR A 165 -11.58 -16.65 13.83
C THR A 165 -11.74 -18.16 13.68
N PHE A 166 -10.84 -18.82 12.95
CA PHE A 166 -10.83 -20.26 12.78
C PHE A 166 -10.75 -20.99 14.12
N TRP A 167 -9.82 -20.61 15.00
CA TRP A 167 -9.69 -21.25 16.31
C TRP A 167 -10.90 -20.99 17.21
N LEU A 168 -11.46 -19.78 17.20
CA LEU A 168 -12.68 -19.47 17.94
C LEU A 168 -13.88 -20.28 17.44
N SER A 169 -14.08 -20.38 16.12
CA SER A 169 -15.14 -21.20 15.53
C SER A 169 -14.95 -22.69 15.83
N ALA A 170 -13.72 -23.19 15.78
CA ALA A 170 -13.41 -24.58 16.15
C ALA A 170 -13.73 -24.86 17.63
N GLY A 171 -13.40 -23.94 18.53
CA GLY A 171 -13.74 -24.03 19.95
C GLY A 171 -15.26 -24.01 20.18
N LEU A 172 -15.98 -23.09 19.54
CA LEU A 172 -17.44 -23.00 19.61
C LEU A 172 -18.11 -24.28 19.09
N ALA A 173 -17.61 -24.83 17.98
CA ALA A 173 -18.09 -26.09 17.43
C ALA A 173 -17.87 -27.24 18.41
N GLY A 174 -16.70 -27.31 19.06
CA GLY A 174 -16.44 -28.29 20.12
C GLY A 174 -17.42 -28.19 21.29
N VAL A 175 -17.72 -26.97 21.75
CA VAL A 175 -18.72 -26.75 22.82
C VAL A 175 -20.11 -27.18 22.37
N SER A 176 -20.53 -26.79 21.17
CA SER A 176 -21.83 -27.19 20.60
C SER A 176 -21.96 -28.71 20.53
N LEU A 177 -20.89 -29.40 20.14
CA LEU A 177 -20.85 -30.85 20.05
C LEU A 177 -21.01 -31.50 21.44
N ILE A 178 -20.37 -30.97 22.48
CA ILE A 178 -20.57 -31.43 23.86
C ILE A 178 -22.02 -31.25 24.31
N VAL A 179 -22.65 -30.11 24.01
CA VAL A 179 -24.05 -29.86 24.38
C VAL A 179 -25.00 -30.85 23.70
N ILE A 180 -24.80 -31.12 22.40
CA ILE A 180 -25.58 -32.13 21.68
C ILE A 180 -25.42 -33.50 22.33
N LEU A 181 -24.18 -33.90 22.67
CA LEU A 181 -23.91 -35.15 23.37
C LEU A 181 -24.56 -35.23 24.74
N TYR A 182 -24.63 -34.11 25.47
CA TYR A 182 -25.28 -34.06 26.77
C TYR A 182 -26.81 -34.20 26.68
N SER A 183 -27.40 -33.92 25.52
CA SER A 183 -28.84 -34.14 25.28
C SER A 183 -29.21 -35.58 24.91
N LEU A 184 -28.24 -36.42 24.49
CA LEU A 184 -28.48 -37.82 24.11
C LEU A 184 -29.11 -38.66 25.24
N PRO A 185 -28.68 -38.58 26.52
CA PRO A 185 -29.35 -39.29 27.61
C PRO A 185 -30.83 -38.93 27.78
N SER A 186 -31.18 -37.65 27.58
CA SER A 186 -32.59 -37.21 27.61
C SER A 186 -33.36 -37.80 26.43
N PHE A 187 -32.77 -37.79 25.24
CA PHE A 187 -33.37 -38.38 24.04
C PHE A 187 -33.60 -39.89 24.19
N TRP A 188 -32.66 -40.60 24.81
CA TRP A 188 -32.83 -42.02 25.14
C TRP A 188 -33.97 -42.26 26.11
N ALA A 189 -34.08 -41.44 27.17
CA ALA A 189 -35.16 -41.53 28.14
C ALA A 189 -36.54 -41.26 27.51
N ASP A 190 -36.62 -40.32 26.55
CA ASP A 190 -37.86 -40.01 25.84
C ASP A 190 -38.27 -41.16 24.90
N ILE A 191 -37.31 -41.80 24.21
CA ILE A 191 -37.59 -42.98 23.36
C ILE A 191 -38.12 -44.14 24.19
N ASP A 192 -37.57 -44.38 25.39
CA ASP A 192 -38.01 -45.47 26.25
C ASP A 192 -39.45 -45.27 26.78
N GLN A 193 -39.91 -44.01 26.84
CA GLN A 193 -41.26 -43.63 27.24
C GLN A 193 -42.28 -43.66 26.09
N LEU A 194 -41.86 -43.80 24.82
CA LEU A 194 -42.81 -43.93 23.71
C LEU A 194 -43.61 -45.23 23.84
N GLU A 195 -44.93 -45.07 23.89
CA GLU A 195 -45.89 -46.18 24.01
C GLU A 195 -45.82 -47.14 22.80
N SER A 196 -46.03 -48.43 23.06
CA SER A 196 -45.89 -49.55 22.11
C SER A 196 -46.76 -49.51 20.85
N HIS A 197 -47.57 -48.46 20.67
CA HIS A 197 -48.52 -48.31 19.57
C HIS A 197 -47.89 -47.72 18.30
N ILE A 198 -46.73 -47.06 18.40
CA ILE A 198 -46.09 -46.34 17.27
C ILE A 198 -44.84 -47.06 16.76
N ILE A 199 -44.12 -47.80 17.61
CA ILE A 199 -42.88 -48.50 17.25
C ILE A 199 -43.16 -50.00 17.24
N THR A 200 -42.96 -50.65 16.08
CA THR A 200 -43.11 -52.10 15.94
C THR A 200 -42.18 -52.82 16.94
N THR A 201 -42.69 -53.81 17.66
CA THR A 201 -41.96 -54.56 18.72
C THR A 201 -40.61 -55.12 18.24
N THR A 202 -40.49 -55.41 16.94
CA THR A 202 -39.25 -55.84 16.28
C THR A 202 -38.16 -54.76 16.28
N ILE A 203 -38.50 -53.49 16.03
CA ILE A 203 -37.53 -52.38 15.99
C ILE A 203 -37.06 -52.04 17.42
N ARG A 204 -38.00 -52.05 18.38
CA ARG A 204 -37.70 -51.79 19.80
C ARG A 204 -36.74 -52.82 20.38
N ASN A 205 -36.94 -54.10 20.09
CA ASN A 205 -36.16 -55.16 20.72
C ASN A 205 -34.91 -55.56 19.93
N ALA A 206 -34.90 -55.39 18.60
CA ALA A 206 -33.79 -55.84 17.76
C ALA A 206 -32.84 -54.73 17.30
N VAL A 207 -33.28 -53.47 17.22
CA VAL A 207 -32.47 -52.36 16.66
C VAL A 207 -32.10 -51.34 17.72
N LEU A 208 -33.05 -50.94 18.56
CA LEU A 208 -32.85 -49.94 19.61
C LEU A 208 -31.68 -50.21 20.57
N PRO A 209 -31.48 -51.44 21.12
CA PRO A 209 -30.38 -51.70 22.04
C PRO A 209 -28.99 -51.57 21.38
N TYR A 210 -28.88 -51.90 20.08
CA TYR A 210 -27.63 -51.72 19.34
C TYR A 210 -27.33 -50.25 19.08
N ILE A 211 -28.35 -49.43 18.76
CA ILE A 211 -28.17 -47.98 18.58
C ILE A 211 -27.80 -47.33 19.93
N MET A 212 -28.43 -47.71 21.04
CA MET A 212 -28.06 -47.23 22.38
C MET A 212 -26.64 -47.62 22.79
N GLN A 213 -26.22 -48.86 22.55
CA GLN A 213 -24.84 -49.29 22.82
C GLN A 213 -23.82 -48.54 21.94
N LEU A 214 -24.10 -48.36 20.65
CA LEU A 214 -23.28 -47.56 19.75
C LEU A 214 -23.20 -46.10 20.21
N GLY A 215 -24.34 -45.50 20.57
CA GLY A 215 -24.43 -44.13 21.06
C GLY A 215 -23.64 -43.92 22.36
N ASN A 216 -23.80 -44.82 23.34
CA ASN A 216 -23.08 -44.77 24.61
C ASN A 216 -21.59 -45.07 24.46
N GLY A 217 -21.19 -45.88 23.46
CA GLY A 217 -19.78 -46.13 23.15
C GLY A 217 -19.11 -44.98 22.41
N LEU A 218 -19.80 -44.35 21.46
CA LEU A 218 -19.29 -43.22 20.69
C LEU A 218 -19.30 -41.92 21.52
N ALA A 219 -20.27 -41.74 22.41
CA ALA A 219 -20.39 -40.52 23.20
C ALA A 219 -19.11 -40.11 23.97
N PRO A 220 -18.47 -40.97 24.78
CA PRO A 220 -17.24 -40.61 25.49
C PRO A 220 -16.08 -40.32 24.54
N LEU A 221 -15.99 -41.04 23.41
CA LEU A 221 -14.95 -40.82 22.41
C LEU A 221 -15.09 -39.44 21.76
N VAL A 222 -16.31 -39.06 21.41
CA VAL A 222 -16.59 -37.76 20.79
C VAL A 222 -16.47 -36.61 21.81
N ILE A 223 -16.86 -36.81 23.08
CA ILE A 223 -16.58 -35.85 24.16
C ILE A 223 -15.08 -35.61 24.31
N LEU A 224 -14.27 -36.67 24.28
CA LEU A 224 -12.81 -36.58 24.40
C LEU A 224 -12.20 -35.81 23.22
N ILE A 225 -12.65 -36.08 22.00
CA ILE A 225 -12.24 -35.33 20.80
C ILE A 225 -12.64 -33.85 20.91
N SER A 226 -13.89 -33.55 21.28
CA SER A 226 -14.38 -32.19 21.43
C SER A 226 -13.62 -31.42 22.51
N PHE A 227 -13.31 -32.07 23.64
CA PHE A 227 -12.48 -31.47 24.69
C PHE A 227 -11.07 -31.18 24.19
N GLY A 228 -10.48 -32.10 23.41
CA GLY A 228 -9.20 -31.88 22.74
C GLY A 228 -9.21 -30.69 21.78
N ILE A 229 -10.26 -30.54 20.97
CA ILE A 229 -10.46 -29.41 20.06
C ILE A 229 -10.58 -28.10 20.84
N ILE A 230 -11.37 -28.07 21.90
CA ILE A 230 -11.54 -26.89 22.76
C ILE A 230 -10.20 -26.50 23.39
N LEU A 231 -9.49 -27.46 24.00
CA LEU A 231 -8.22 -27.19 24.66
C LEU A 231 -7.16 -26.68 23.67
N MET A 232 -7.09 -27.30 22.49
CA MET A 232 -6.19 -26.88 21.42
C MET A 232 -6.56 -25.49 20.89
N SER A 233 -7.85 -25.20 20.72
CA SER A 233 -8.33 -23.89 20.28
C SER A 233 -8.03 -22.79 21.31
N LEU A 234 -8.24 -23.06 22.59
CA LEU A 234 -7.95 -22.11 23.67
C LEU A 234 -6.46 -21.82 23.73
N TRP A 235 -5.63 -22.87 23.70
CA TRP A 235 -4.20 -22.71 23.74
C TRP A 235 -3.68 -21.93 22.53
N ARG A 236 -4.15 -22.27 21.31
CA ARG A 236 -3.76 -21.56 20.08
C ARG A 236 -4.26 -20.12 20.07
N ALA A 237 -5.48 -19.84 20.53
CA ALA A 237 -6.02 -18.49 20.66
C ALA A 237 -5.22 -17.65 21.66
N ILE A 238 -4.90 -18.20 22.84
CA ILE A 238 -4.08 -17.53 23.85
C ILE A 238 -2.66 -17.28 23.34
N ALA A 239 -2.05 -18.26 22.68
CA ALA A 239 -0.72 -18.09 22.08
C ALA A 239 -0.72 -17.03 20.98
N ALA A 240 -1.77 -16.99 20.15
CA ALA A 240 -1.93 -15.97 19.12
C ALA A 240 -2.20 -14.58 19.71
N TRP A 241 -2.95 -14.48 20.81
CA TRP A 241 -3.23 -13.23 21.50
C TRP A 241 -2.00 -12.68 22.23
N ARG A 242 -1.21 -13.55 22.87
CA ARG A 242 0.04 -13.18 23.54
C ARG A 242 1.08 -12.66 22.55
N LYS A 243 1.12 -13.24 21.34
CA LYS A 243 1.96 -12.71 20.25
C LYS A 243 1.52 -11.31 19.77
N SER A 244 0.28 -10.84 20.00
CA SER A 244 -0.18 -9.49 19.54
C SER A 244 0.21 -8.36 20.46
N MET A 245 0.51 -8.68 21.72
CA MET A 245 0.84 -7.68 22.74
C MET A 245 2.36 -7.45 22.88
N MET A 246 3.18 -8.25 22.21
CA MET A 246 4.64 -8.06 22.11
C MET A 246 4.99 -7.54 20.73
#